data_AF-A0A927U9B8-F1
#
_entry.id   AF-A0A927U9B8-F1
#
_cell.length_a   1.000
_cell.length_b   1.000
_cell.length_c   1.000
_cell.angle_alpha   90.00
_cell.angle_beta   90.00
_cell.angle_gamma   90.00
#
_symmetry.space_group_name_H-M   'P 1'
#
loop_
_entity.id
_entity.type
_entity.pdbx_description
1 polymer ?
#
loop_
_entity_poly.entity_id
_entity_poly.type
_entity_poly.pdbx_seq_one_letter_code
_entity_poly.pdbx_strand_id
1 'polypeptide(L)'
;MAGTLEELMISDIGKLESDADTFDTSASKIKKVTQNMLDLIEQTKPVWDGEARETYANQFRGLEDDMQRIYELCQKYHDDVKEIAAIYRRTESENQEEARKTKTSITMGQF
;
A
#
# COMPACT_ATOMS: atom_id res chain seq x y z
N MET A 1 23.99 -13.30 -21.55
CA MET A 1 23.56 -13.63 -20.17
C MET A 1 23.41 -12.41 -19.26
N ALA A 2 23.72 -11.18 -19.70
CA ALA A 2 23.37 -9.96 -18.94
C ALA A 2 21.87 -9.61 -19.05
N GLY A 3 21.24 -9.88 -20.20
CA GLY A 3 19.82 -9.54 -20.43
C GLY A 3 18.79 -10.42 -19.71
N THR A 4 19.18 -11.59 -19.19
CA THR A 4 18.24 -12.51 -18.52
C THR A 4 18.11 -12.26 -17.01
N LEU A 5 19.04 -11.49 -16.42
CA LEU A 5 18.98 -11.09 -15.00
C LEU A 5 18.11 -9.85 -14.80
N GLU A 6 18.15 -8.90 -15.75
CA GLU A 6 17.21 -7.76 -15.78
C GLU A 6 15.75 -8.20 -15.97
N GLU A 7 15.53 -9.28 -16.74
CA GLU A 7 14.19 -9.85 -16.99
C GLU A 7 13.68 -10.70 -15.82
N LEU A 8 14.58 -11.15 -14.92
CA LEU A 8 14.25 -11.84 -13.66
C LEU A 8 14.16 -10.89 -12.46
N MET A 9 14.66 -9.67 -12.62
CA MET A 9 14.40 -8.56 -11.73
C MET A 9 12.91 -8.25 -11.88
N ILE A 10 12.11 -8.63 -10.87
CA ILE A 10 10.65 -8.52 -10.89
C ILE A 10 10.25 -7.19 -11.53
N SER A 11 9.52 -7.29 -12.64
CA SER A 11 9.05 -6.29 -13.60
C SER A 11 8.30 -5.05 -13.04
N ASP A 12 8.50 -4.67 -11.78
CA ASP A 12 8.65 -3.30 -11.29
C ASP A 12 8.25 -3.26 -9.82
N ILE A 13 9.23 -3.33 -8.91
CA ILE A 13 9.01 -2.88 -7.52
C ILE A 13 8.43 -1.45 -7.52
N GLY A 14 8.86 -0.61 -8.46
CA GLY A 14 8.30 0.73 -8.65
C GLY A 14 6.82 0.75 -9.06
N LYS A 15 6.31 -0.30 -9.69
CA LYS A 15 4.90 -0.45 -10.07
C LYS A 15 4.07 -0.88 -8.86
N LEU A 16 4.60 -1.76 -8.02
CA LEU A 16 3.98 -2.07 -6.73
C LEU A 16 3.90 -0.84 -5.83
N GLU A 17 4.97 -0.04 -5.77
CA GLU A 17 4.98 1.25 -5.05
C GLU A 17 3.97 2.24 -5.67
N SER A 18 3.93 2.36 -7.00
CA SER A 18 2.98 3.23 -7.72
C SER A 18 1.51 2.80 -7.56
N ASP A 19 1.23 1.50 -7.55
CA ASP A 19 -0.11 0.94 -7.33
C ASP A 19 -0.55 1.22 -5.88
N ALA A 20 0.37 1.11 -4.91
CA ALA A 20 0.11 1.46 -3.52
C ALA A 20 -0.23 2.96 -3.34
N ASP A 21 0.54 3.86 -3.97
CA ASP A 21 0.28 5.31 -3.95
C ASP A 21 -1.08 5.68 -4.57
N THR A 22 -1.44 5.00 -5.65
CA THR A 22 -2.74 5.18 -6.32
C THR A 22 -3.90 4.74 -5.43
N PHE A 23 -3.71 3.64 -4.71
CA PHE A 23 -4.70 3.13 -3.77
C PHE A 23 -4.87 4.05 -2.55
N ASP A 24 -3.76 4.57 -1.98
CA ASP A 24 -3.80 5.55 -0.88
C ASP A 24 -4.52 6.84 -1.27
N THR A 25 -4.24 7.35 -2.49
CA THR A 25 -4.95 8.50 -3.05
C THR A 25 -6.45 8.25 -3.15
N SER A 26 -6.85 7.05 -3.56
CA SER A 26 -8.26 6.67 -3.68
C SER A 26 -8.93 6.55 -2.31
N ALA A 27 -8.26 5.92 -1.33
CA ALA A 27 -8.74 5.80 0.04
C ALA A 27 -8.93 7.17 0.70
N SER A 28 -7.97 8.08 0.52
CA SER A 28 -8.06 9.46 1.02
C SER A 28 -9.26 10.22 0.43
N LYS A 29 -9.57 10.02 -0.86
CA LYS A 29 -10.77 10.59 -1.49
C LYS A 29 -12.05 10.05 -0.87
N ILE A 30 -12.15 8.74 -0.66
CA ILE A 30 -13.35 8.15 -0.08
C ILE A 30 -13.54 8.65 1.36
N LYS A 31 -12.49 8.68 2.18
CA LYS A 31 -12.53 9.26 3.53
C LYS A 31 -13.08 10.69 3.54
N LYS A 32 -12.60 11.53 2.62
CA LYS A 32 -13.08 12.91 2.48
C LYS A 32 -14.56 12.98 2.09
N VAL A 33 -15.00 12.14 1.16
CA VAL A 33 -16.42 12.08 0.76
C VAL A 33 -17.31 11.63 1.91
N THR A 34 -16.89 10.63 2.68
CA THR A 34 -17.61 10.16 3.87
C THR A 34 -17.73 11.26 4.92
N GLN A 35 -16.65 12.00 5.19
CA GLN A 35 -16.69 13.14 6.12
C GLN A 35 -17.68 14.21 5.66
N ASN A 36 -17.65 14.58 4.37
CA ASN A 36 -18.60 15.55 3.83
C ASN A 36 -20.05 15.09 3.98
N MET A 37 -20.32 13.78 3.83
CA MET A 37 -21.66 13.22 4.01
C MET A 37 -22.11 13.29 5.47
N LEU A 38 -21.23 12.99 6.43
CA LEU A 38 -21.51 13.13 7.85
C LEU A 38 -21.84 14.59 8.21
N ASP A 39 -21.04 15.54 7.72
CA ASP A 39 -21.26 16.97 7.96
C ASP A 39 -22.61 17.45 7.39
N LEU A 40 -22.99 16.93 6.21
CA LEU A 40 -24.31 17.19 5.59
C LEU A 40 -25.45 16.66 6.48
N ILE A 41 -25.33 15.43 7.01
CA ILE A 41 -26.33 14.86 7.91
C ILE A 41 -26.44 15.69 9.18
N GLU A 42 -25.31 16.12 9.76
CA GLU A 42 -25.32 16.98 10.93
C GLU A 42 -26.05 18.31 10.68
N GLN A 43 -25.86 18.91 9.50
CA GLN A 43 -26.56 20.13 9.10
C GLN A 43 -28.08 19.95 8.91
N THR A 44 -28.55 18.71 8.68
CA THR A 44 -30.00 18.42 8.60
C THR A 44 -30.68 18.24 9.96
N LYS A 45 -29.93 18.14 11.07
CA LYS A 45 -30.47 18.04 12.45
C LYS A 45 -31.57 19.04 12.81
N PRO A 46 -31.55 20.32 12.37
CA PRO A 46 -32.59 21.28 12.71
C PRO A 46 -33.92 21.05 11.99
N VAL A 47 -33.91 20.31 10.87
CA VAL A 47 -35.05 20.19 9.94
C VAL A 47 -35.67 18.80 9.99
N TRP A 48 -34.86 17.76 10.27
CA TRP A 48 -35.30 16.38 10.31
C TRP A 48 -34.95 15.76 11.66
N ASP A 49 -35.95 15.57 12.52
CA ASP A 49 -35.83 14.87 13.81
C ASP A 49 -36.73 13.61 13.81
N GLY A 50 -36.26 12.53 14.44
CA GLY A 50 -36.97 11.25 14.49
C GLY A 50 -36.10 10.00 14.23
N GLU A 51 -36.72 8.82 14.35
CA GLU A 51 -36.08 7.49 14.29
C GLU A 51 -35.36 7.20 12.95
N ALA A 52 -35.88 7.76 11.85
CA ALA A 52 -35.24 7.67 10.53
C ALA A 52 -33.88 8.38 10.50
N ARG A 53 -33.74 9.53 11.19
CA ARG A 53 -32.46 10.25 11.30
C ARG A 53 -31.46 9.43 12.09
N GLU A 54 -31.88 8.82 13.20
CA GLU A 54 -31.01 8.00 14.05
C GLU A 54 -30.51 6.77 13.30
N THR A 55 -31.38 6.13 12.51
CA THR A 55 -31.02 5.03 11.60
C THR A 55 -30.01 5.49 10.54
N TYR A 56 -30.24 6.64 9.90
CA TYR A 56 -29.31 7.21 8.92
C TYR A 56 -27.94 7.51 9.56
N ALA A 57 -27.92 8.22 10.70
CA ALA A 57 -26.69 8.55 11.41
C ALA A 57 -25.89 7.29 11.79
N ASN A 58 -26.56 6.23 12.24
CA ASN A 58 -25.92 4.96 12.58
C ASN A 58 -25.33 4.25 11.35
N GLN A 59 -26.02 4.24 10.21
CA GLN A 59 -25.47 3.67 8.98
C GLN A 59 -24.22 4.42 8.52
N PHE A 60 -24.22 5.76 8.61
CA PHE A 60 -23.08 6.57 8.22
C PHE A 60 -21.89 6.46 9.16
N ARG A 61 -22.12 6.26 10.47
CA ARG A 61 -21.05 5.89 11.42
C ARG A 61 -20.45 4.51 11.10
N GLY A 62 -21.29 3.53 10.77
CA GLY A 62 -20.79 2.23 10.32
C GLY A 62 -19.91 2.35 9.06
N LEU A 63 -20.33 3.20 8.11
CA LEU A 63 -19.52 3.51 6.93
C LEU A 63 -18.21 4.22 7.30
N GLU A 64 -18.21 5.12 8.28
CA GLU A 64 -17.00 5.78 8.79
C GLU A 64 -16.01 4.76 9.37
N ASP A 65 -16.47 3.84 10.21
CA ASP A 65 -15.66 2.78 10.80
C ASP A 65 -15.05 1.86 9.72
N ASP A 66 -15.87 1.43 8.77
CA ASP A 66 -15.43 0.60 7.64
C ASP A 66 -14.39 1.34 6.79
N MET A 67 -14.59 2.63 6.56
CA MET A 67 -13.66 3.46 5.79
C MET A 67 -12.33 3.70 6.51
N GLN A 68 -12.37 3.89 7.83
CA GLN A 68 -11.17 3.98 8.65
C GLN A 68 -10.38 2.68 8.60
N ARG A 69 -11.05 1.52 8.65
CA ARG A 69 -10.42 0.21 8.49
C ARG A 69 -9.78 0.01 7.11
N ILE A 70 -10.47 0.43 6.03
CA ILE A 70 -9.91 0.40 4.68
C ILE A 70 -8.64 1.25 4.63
N TYR A 71 -8.68 2.46 5.18
CA TYR A 71 -7.52 3.36 5.22
C TYR A 71 -6.32 2.74 5.95
N GLU A 72 -6.54 2.12 7.11
CA GLU A 72 -5.50 1.41 7.86
C GLU A 72 -4.91 0.23 7.07
N LEU A 73 -5.76 -0.53 6.37
CA LEU A 73 -5.31 -1.60 5.48
C LEU A 73 -4.47 -1.06 4.31
N CYS A 74 -4.84 0.10 3.74
CA CYS A 74 -4.05 0.75 2.68
C CYS A 74 -2.66 1.13 3.18
N GLN A 75 -2.59 1.80 4.33
CA GLN A 75 -1.32 2.20 4.94
C GLN A 75 -0.44 0.99 5.20
N LYS A 76 -1.02 -0.06 5.79
CA LYS A 76 -0.31 -1.31 6.03
C LYS A 76 0.19 -1.94 4.73
N TYR A 77 -0.65 -2.05 3.70
CA TYR A 77 -0.25 -2.61 2.41
C TYR A 77 0.91 -1.82 1.78
N HIS A 78 0.85 -0.49 1.84
CA HIS A 78 1.92 0.39 1.38
C HIS A 78 3.23 0.14 2.15
N ASP A 79 3.17 0.05 3.48
CA ASP A 79 4.34 -0.19 4.33
C ASP A 79 4.93 -1.58 4.09
N ASP A 80 4.08 -2.60 3.98
CA ASP A 80 4.46 -3.98 3.67
C ASP A 80 5.15 -4.05 2.30
N VAL A 81 4.65 -3.34 1.27
CA VAL A 81 5.28 -3.28 -0.05
C VAL A 81 6.66 -2.63 0.01
N LYS A 82 6.83 -1.54 0.78
CA LYS A 82 8.13 -0.89 0.97
C LYS A 82 9.12 -1.78 1.70
N GLU A 83 8.65 -2.54 2.69
CA GLU A 83 9.46 -3.52 3.39
C GLU A 83 9.92 -4.63 2.45
N ILE A 84 9.00 -5.21 1.67
CA ILE A 84 9.31 -6.24 0.67
C ILE A 84 10.34 -5.73 -0.35
N ALA A 85 10.15 -4.49 -0.84
CA ALA A 85 11.08 -3.84 -1.74
C ALA A 85 12.49 -3.70 -1.14
N ALA A 86 12.58 -3.30 0.14
CA ALA A 86 13.84 -3.17 0.85
C ALA A 86 14.53 -4.52 1.06
N ILE A 87 13.78 -5.55 1.48
CA ILE A 87 14.29 -6.91 1.65
C ILE A 87 14.84 -7.42 0.32
N TYR A 88 14.09 -7.26 -0.77
CA TYR A 88 14.50 -7.72 -2.09
C TYR A 88 15.82 -7.07 -2.53
N ARG A 89 15.92 -5.73 -2.43
CA ARG A 89 17.15 -4.99 -2.78
C ARG A 89 18.36 -5.47 -1.97
N ARG A 90 18.17 -5.74 -0.68
CA ARG A 90 19.24 -6.25 0.19
C ARG A 90 19.68 -7.65 -0.24
N THR A 91 18.75 -8.58 -0.37
CA THR A 91 19.03 -9.97 -0.75
C THR A 91 19.71 -10.05 -2.12
N GLU A 92 19.30 -9.23 -3.07
CA GLU A 92 19.94 -9.18 -4.39
C GLU A 92 21.38 -8.67 -4.30
N SER A 93 21.64 -7.63 -3.52
CA SER A 93 23.01 -7.14 -3.29
C SER A 93 23.90 -8.20 -2.62
N GLU A 94 23.35 -8.96 -1.67
CA GLU A 94 24.04 -10.07 -1.00
C GLU A 94 24.39 -11.18 -1.99
N ASN A 95 23.41 -11.60 -2.81
CA ASN A 95 23.60 -12.62 -3.85
C ASN A 95 24.66 -12.20 -4.88
N GLN A 96 24.66 -10.93 -5.31
CA GLN A 96 25.66 -10.41 -6.24
C GLN A 96 27.07 -10.44 -5.64
N GLU A 97 27.21 -10.10 -4.35
CA GLU A 97 28.49 -10.14 -3.66
C GLU A 97 29.00 -11.58 -3.48
N GLU A 98 28.12 -12.51 -3.11
CA GLU A 98 28.48 -13.94 -3.04
C GLU A 98 28.86 -14.53 -4.40
N ALA A 99 28.14 -14.16 -5.47
CA ALA A 99 28.48 -14.57 -6.83
C ALA A 99 29.85 -14.05 -7.25
N ARG A 100 30.19 -12.79 -6.91
CA ARG A 100 31.53 -12.21 -7.15
C ARG A 100 32.61 -12.96 -6.39
N LYS A 101 32.40 -13.22 -5.10
CA LYS A 101 33.35 -13.98 -4.26
C LYS A 101 33.62 -15.38 -4.82
N THR A 102 32.56 -16.07 -5.23
CA THR A 102 32.66 -17.42 -5.81
C THR A 102 33.40 -17.39 -7.15
N LYS A 103 33.16 -16.38 -8.00
CA LYS A 103 33.91 -16.21 -9.25
C LYS A 103 35.41 -15.99 -8.99
N THR A 104 35.76 -15.17 -8.00
CA THR A 104 37.15 -14.91 -7.64
C THR A 104 37.84 -16.16 -7.10
N SER A 105 37.20 -16.95 -6.23
CA SER A 105 37.79 -18.17 -5.69
C SER A 105 38.01 -19.26 -6.75
N ILE A 106 37.08 -19.41 -7.70
CA ILE A 106 37.25 -20.31 -8.85
C ILE A 106 38.44 -19.87 -9.72
N THR A 107 38.62 -18.56 -9.92
CA THR A 107 39.72 -18.03 -10.74
C THR A 107 41.09 -18.20 -10.07
N MET A 108 41.16 -18.09 -8.74
CA MET A 108 42.39 -18.29 -7.97
C MET A 108 42.80 -19.77 -7.82
N GLY A 109 41.86 -20.71 -7.98
CA GLY A 109 42.13 -22.15 -7.94
C GLY A 109 42.60 -22.77 -9.26
N GLN A 110 42.73 -21.96 -10.32
CA GLN A 110 43.23 -22.41 -11.64
C GLN A 110 44.69 -22.03 -11.93
N PHE A 111 45.46 -21.62 -10.91
CA PHE A 111 46.90 -21.41 -10.98
C PHE A 111 47.64 -22.39 -10.08
#